data_AF-A0AAP0C1Q8-F1
#
_entry.id   AF-A0AAP0C1Q8-F1
#
_cell.length_a   1.000
_cell.length_b   1.000
_cell.length_c   1.000
_cell.angle_alpha   90.00
_cell.angle_beta   90.00
_cell.angle_gamma   90.00
#
_symmetry.space_group_name_H-M   'P 1'
#
loop_
_entity.id
_entity.type
_entity.pdbx_description
1 polymer ?
#
loop_
_entity_poly.entity_id
_entity_poly.type
_entity_poly.pdbx_seq_one_letter_code
_entity_poly.pdbx_strand_id
1 'polypeptide(L)'
;MAACDFNMCFTFVMPGWEGSAHDSHIFNFATSDPRYEFPNPPQGKYYLVDSCYPLQRGYLKPYQDTRYHLPDFARGGRRAEGRQEIFNHAHSSLRSVIERSFGVWKKKWVILRDMPSYRFDKQIAIVIATICLHNFIRRHPSRVDIDFSEYEQRDRDQCMTSQNRQQTCTDTAGGVEEMIALRNTIADQLCEARS
;
A
#
# COMPACT_ATOMS: atom_id res chain seq x y z
N MET A 1 -8.65 5.44 6.31
CA MET A 1 -7.29 5.21 5.76
C MET A 1 -6.63 4.04 6.47
N ALA A 2 -5.76 3.28 5.81
CA ALA A 2 -4.93 2.26 6.45
C ALA A 2 -3.56 2.16 5.77
N ALA A 3 -2.57 1.66 6.52
CA ALA A 3 -1.27 1.24 5.99
C ALA A 3 -1.00 -0.20 6.39
N CYS A 4 -0.27 -0.93 5.55
CA CYS A 4 0.16 -2.30 5.83
C CYS A 4 1.62 -2.51 5.44
N ASP A 5 2.22 -3.56 6.00
CA ASP A 5 3.52 -4.05 5.55
C ASP A 5 3.38 -5.11 4.44
N PHE A 6 4.51 -5.57 3.90
CA PHE A 6 4.55 -6.61 2.87
C PHE A 6 4.08 -8.00 3.37
N ASN A 7 3.93 -8.18 4.69
CA ASN A 7 3.41 -9.40 5.29
C ASN A 7 1.87 -9.36 5.43
N MET A 8 1.19 -8.41 4.80
CA MET A 8 -0.26 -8.18 4.90
C MET A 8 -0.74 -7.89 6.34
N CYS A 9 0.14 -7.38 7.20
CA CYS A 9 -0.25 -6.88 8.52
C CYS A 9 -0.56 -5.39 8.43
N PHE A 10 -1.71 -4.97 8.96
CA PHE A 10 -2.02 -3.55 9.11
C PHE A 10 -1.11 -2.94 10.17
N THR A 11 -0.37 -1.89 9.79
CA THR A 11 0.52 -1.15 10.69
C THR A 11 -0.11 0.14 11.19
N PHE A 12 -1.16 0.60 10.49
CA PHE A 12 -1.96 1.75 10.87
C PHE A 12 -3.38 1.60 10.34
N VAL A 13 -4.37 2.01 11.14
CA VAL A 13 -5.76 2.15 10.68
C VAL A 13 -6.38 3.39 11.30
N MET A 14 -7.02 4.20 10.46
CA MET A 14 -7.87 5.30 10.86
C MET A 14 -9.30 5.02 10.36
N PRO A 15 -10.16 4.44 11.21
CA PRO A 15 -11.57 4.25 10.92
C PRO A 15 -12.36 5.54 11.20
N GLY A 16 -13.66 5.54 10.88
CA GLY A 16 -14.58 6.60 11.31
C GLY A 16 -14.68 7.81 10.38
N TRP A 17 -14.20 7.69 9.14
CA TRP A 17 -14.41 8.70 8.09
C TRP A 17 -15.59 8.32 7.19
N GLU A 18 -16.31 9.34 6.74
CA GLU A 18 -17.37 9.17 5.76
C GLU A 18 -16.81 8.65 4.42
N GLY A 19 -17.56 7.81 3.72
CA GLY A 19 -17.13 7.23 2.44
C GLY A 19 -16.92 8.25 1.31
N SER A 20 -17.41 9.48 1.49
CA SER A 20 -17.24 10.61 0.56
C SER A 20 -15.98 11.44 0.83
N ALA A 21 -15.29 11.21 1.96
CA ALA A 21 -14.11 11.98 2.33
C ALA A 21 -12.94 11.70 1.38
N HIS A 22 -12.29 12.76 0.89
CA HIS A 22 -11.18 12.63 -0.04
C HIS A 22 -9.93 12.05 0.64
N ASP A 23 -9.27 11.09 0.00
CA ASP A 23 -8.10 10.38 0.55
C ASP A 23 -6.99 11.34 1.02
N SER A 24 -6.69 12.39 0.24
CA SER A 24 -5.67 13.37 0.62
C SER A 24 -6.03 14.15 1.88
N HIS A 25 -7.32 14.37 2.14
CA HIS A 25 -7.77 15.08 3.34
C HIS A 25 -7.63 14.20 4.57
N ILE A 26 -8.05 12.94 4.49
CA ILE A 26 -7.87 11.95 5.58
C ILE A 26 -6.38 11.76 5.88
N PHE A 27 -5.56 11.69 4.83
CA PHE A 27 -4.11 11.58 4.95
C PHE A 27 -3.49 12.77 5.67
N ASN A 28 -3.77 13.99 5.21
CA ASN A 28 -3.23 15.20 5.83
C ASN A 28 -3.64 15.30 7.29
N PHE A 29 -4.88 14.93 7.61
CA PHE A 29 -5.37 14.92 8.98
C PHE A 29 -4.63 13.89 9.85
N ALA A 30 -4.43 12.67 9.33
CA ALA A 30 -3.67 11.63 10.00
C ALA A 30 -2.21 11.98 10.25
N THR A 31 -1.55 12.65 9.31
CA THR A 31 -0.12 12.98 9.41
C THR A 31 0.15 14.27 10.16
N SER A 32 -0.82 15.18 10.26
CA SER A 32 -0.63 16.51 10.89
C SER A 32 -1.00 16.53 12.37
N ASP A 33 -1.91 15.67 12.82
CA ASP A 33 -2.35 15.64 14.22
C ASP A 33 -1.66 14.49 14.98
N PRO A 34 -0.75 14.80 15.94
CA PRO A 34 0.01 13.80 16.68
C PRO A 34 -0.85 12.80 17.45
N ARG A 35 -2.11 13.13 17.76
CA ARG A 35 -3.03 12.23 18.50
C ARG A 35 -3.35 10.95 17.73
N TYR A 36 -3.21 10.96 16.41
CA TYR A 36 -3.41 9.77 15.60
C TYR A 36 -2.19 8.87 15.54
N GLU A 37 -1.03 9.33 16.00
CA GLU A 37 0.21 8.54 16.04
C GLU A 37 0.53 7.88 14.69
N PHE A 38 0.27 8.59 13.58
CA PHE A 38 0.57 8.05 12.25
C PHE A 38 2.08 7.75 12.17
N PRO A 39 2.48 6.50 11.88
CA PRO A 39 3.88 6.11 11.88
C PRO A 39 4.59 6.75 10.69
N ASN A 40 5.45 7.73 10.97
CA ASN A 40 6.35 8.26 9.94
C ASN A 40 7.33 7.17 9.50
N PRO A 41 7.65 7.09 8.20
CA PRO A 41 8.58 6.08 7.71
C PRO A 41 9.96 6.29 8.36
N PRO A 42 10.62 5.22 8.85
CA PRO A 42 11.98 5.31 9.36
C PRO A 42 12.96 5.85 8.31
N GLN A 43 14.11 6.37 8.76
CA GLN A 43 15.16 6.84 7.85
C GLN A 43 15.53 5.76 6.81
N GLY A 44 15.61 6.16 5.54
CA GLY A 44 15.90 5.26 4.42
C GLY A 44 14.73 4.37 4.00
N LYS A 45 13.53 4.56 4.55
CA LYS A 45 12.30 3.86 4.14
C LYS A 45 11.25 4.86 3.68
N TYR A 46 10.26 4.36 2.94
CA TYR A 46 9.14 5.14 2.43
C TYR A 46 7.89 4.26 2.29
N TYR A 47 6.73 4.89 2.32
CA TYR A 47 5.46 4.29 1.94
C TYR A 47 5.25 4.34 0.43
N LEU A 48 4.70 3.28 -0.14
CA LEU A 48 4.12 3.32 -1.49
C LEU A 48 2.68 3.85 -1.37
N VAL A 49 2.39 4.96 -2.03
CA VAL A 49 1.09 5.63 -1.96
C VAL A 49 0.43 5.71 -3.32
N ASP A 50 -0.90 5.83 -3.33
CA ASP A 50 -1.65 6.04 -4.56
C ASP A 50 -1.38 7.44 -5.14
N SER A 51 -1.66 7.58 -6.44
CA SER A 51 -1.64 8.82 -7.20
C SER A 51 -2.52 9.95 -6.60
N CYS A 52 -3.54 9.63 -5.79
CA CYS A 52 -4.42 10.61 -5.13
C CYS A 52 -3.82 11.26 -3.87
N TYR A 53 -2.73 10.71 -3.31
CA TYR A 53 -2.06 11.26 -2.13
C TYR A 53 -1.11 12.41 -2.51
N PRO A 54 -0.79 13.36 -1.63
CA PRO A 54 0.23 14.36 -1.94
C PRO A 54 1.62 13.73 -2.05
N LEU A 55 2.47 14.28 -2.94
CA LEU A 55 3.88 13.89 -2.96
C LEU A 55 4.60 14.63 -1.85
N GLN A 56 5.21 13.90 -0.92
CA GLN A 56 6.00 14.47 0.16
C GLN A 56 7.06 13.46 0.63
N ARG A 57 8.06 13.94 1.40
CA ARG A 57 9.14 13.11 1.95
C ARG A 57 8.60 11.84 2.59
N GLY A 58 9.14 10.69 2.21
CA GLY A 58 8.75 9.40 2.77
C GLY A 58 7.52 8.75 2.12
N TYR A 59 6.90 9.35 1.10
CA TYR A 59 5.76 8.78 0.39
C TYR A 59 6.00 8.80 -1.12
N LEU A 60 6.25 7.61 -1.67
CA LEU A 60 6.62 7.42 -3.07
C LEU A 60 5.38 7.15 -3.93
N LYS A 61 5.09 8.09 -4.82
CA LYS A 61 3.96 8.03 -5.78
C LYS A 61 4.39 7.47 -7.14
N PRO A 62 3.47 6.87 -7.90
CA PRO A 62 3.71 6.54 -9.31
C PRO A 62 3.93 7.80 -10.17
N TYR A 63 4.41 7.59 -11.40
CA TYR A 63 4.35 8.63 -12.44
C TYR A 63 2.89 8.87 -12.84
N GLN A 64 2.52 10.14 -12.92
CA GLN A 64 1.22 10.58 -13.44
C GLN A 64 1.20 10.46 -14.96
N ASP A 65 -0.01 10.40 -15.54
CA ASP A 65 -0.23 10.33 -16.99
C ASP A 65 0.52 9.18 -17.70
N THR A 66 0.83 8.13 -16.94
CA THR A 66 1.53 6.93 -17.40
C THR A 66 0.74 5.71 -16.96
N ARG A 67 0.67 4.66 -17.80
CA ARG A 67 -0.03 3.41 -17.51
C ARG A 67 0.35 2.87 -16.12
N TYR A 68 -0.65 2.50 -15.31
CA TYR A 68 -0.44 2.17 -13.89
C TYR A 68 -1.21 0.93 -13.39
N HIS A 69 -2.46 0.72 -13.83
CA HIS A 69 -3.26 -0.38 -13.28
C HIS A 69 -2.79 -1.73 -13.82
N LEU A 70 -2.54 -2.70 -12.92
CA LEU A 70 -2.09 -4.05 -13.28
C LEU A 70 -2.93 -4.71 -14.39
N PRO A 71 -4.28 -4.59 -14.40
CA PRO A 71 -5.10 -5.12 -15.49
C PRO A 71 -4.77 -4.54 -16.88
N ASP A 72 -4.31 -3.30 -16.97
CA ASP A 72 -3.96 -2.64 -18.23
C ASP A 72 -2.69 -3.24 -18.86
N PHE A 73 -1.81 -3.79 -18.04
CA PHE A 73 -0.62 -4.51 -18.48
C PHE A 73 -0.94 -5.95 -18.91
N ALA A 74 -1.97 -6.58 -18.32
CA ALA A 74 -2.40 -7.93 -18.67
C ALA A 74 -3.27 -7.97 -19.94
N ARG A 75 -4.24 -7.06 -20.08
CA ARG A 75 -5.23 -7.07 -21.17
C ARG A 75 -4.65 -6.69 -22.53
N GLY A 76 -3.61 -5.87 -22.57
CA GLY A 76 -3.05 -5.34 -23.82
C GLY A 76 -2.00 -6.22 -24.49
N GLY A 77 -1.53 -7.31 -23.85
CA GLY A 77 -0.40 -8.12 -24.31
C GLY A 77 0.97 -7.39 -24.37
N ARG A 78 0.95 -6.06 -24.32
CA ARG A 78 2.09 -5.16 -24.31
C ARG A 78 2.64 -5.04 -22.90
N ARG A 79 3.86 -5.58 -22.72
CA ARG A 79 4.65 -5.42 -21.49
C ARG A 79 4.85 -3.94 -21.15
N ALA A 80 5.15 -3.65 -19.89
CA ALA A 80 5.53 -2.29 -19.48
C ALA A 80 6.78 -1.84 -20.26
N GLU A 81 6.70 -0.69 -20.93
CA GLU A 81 7.75 -0.16 -21.81
C GLU A 81 8.24 1.21 -21.33
N GLY A 82 9.56 1.39 -21.36
CA GLY A 82 10.20 2.60 -20.86
C GLY A 82 10.22 2.70 -19.34
N ARG A 83 11.17 3.49 -18.84
CA ARG A 83 11.46 3.59 -17.39
C ARG A 83 10.24 3.89 -16.51
N GLN A 84 9.32 4.74 -16.98
CA GLN A 84 8.15 5.15 -16.19
C GLN A 84 7.09 4.05 -16.09
N GLU A 85 6.73 3.37 -17.18
CA GLU A 85 5.78 2.25 -17.09
C GLU A 85 6.37 1.06 -16.33
N ILE A 86 7.67 0.80 -16.49
CA ILE A 86 8.37 -0.26 -15.77
C ILE A 86 8.30 0.02 -14.25
N PHE A 87 8.59 1.26 -13.85
CA PHE A 87 8.44 1.71 -12.47
C PHE A 87 6.99 1.58 -11.99
N ASN A 88 6.02 2.11 -12.76
CA ASN A 88 4.61 2.09 -12.39
C ASN A 88 4.06 0.67 -12.24
N HIS A 89 4.47 -0.25 -13.11
CA HIS A 89 4.13 -1.67 -12.98
C HIS A 89 4.67 -2.24 -11.67
N ALA A 90 5.96 -2.07 -11.37
CA ALA A 90 6.56 -2.55 -10.13
C ALA A 90 5.91 -1.92 -8.88
N HIS A 91 5.67 -0.61 -8.91
CA HIS A 91 4.97 0.13 -7.86
C HIS A 91 3.57 -0.43 -7.62
N SER A 92 2.79 -0.62 -8.69
CA SER A 92 1.42 -1.15 -8.65
C SER A 92 1.40 -2.59 -8.12
N SER A 93 2.34 -3.43 -8.55
CA SER A 93 2.51 -4.81 -8.05
C SER A 93 2.76 -4.83 -6.55
N LEU A 94 3.71 -4.02 -6.06
CA LEU A 94 4.01 -3.93 -4.63
C LEU A 94 2.84 -3.31 -3.83
N ARG A 95 2.18 -2.29 -4.37
CA ARG A 95 1.02 -1.64 -3.72
C ARG A 95 -0.17 -2.60 -3.62
N SER A 96 -0.29 -3.59 -4.51
CA SER A 96 -1.38 -4.57 -4.46
C SER A 96 -1.55 -5.25 -3.09
N VAL A 97 -0.48 -5.32 -2.29
CA VAL A 97 -0.50 -5.90 -0.94
C VAL A 97 -1.56 -5.26 -0.04
N ILE A 98 -1.80 -3.95 -0.11
CA ILE A 98 -2.84 -3.31 0.72
C ILE A 98 -4.23 -3.80 0.32
N GLU A 99 -4.49 -3.94 -0.98
CA GLU A 99 -5.75 -4.43 -1.51
C GLU A 99 -5.95 -5.90 -1.14
N ARG A 100 -4.90 -6.71 -1.22
CA ARG A 100 -4.90 -8.10 -0.78
C ARG A 100 -5.15 -8.23 0.72
N SER A 101 -4.53 -7.38 1.54
CA SER A 101 -4.73 -7.33 2.99
C SER A 101 -6.19 -7.05 3.32
N PHE A 102 -6.80 -6.05 2.66
CA PHE A 102 -8.23 -5.79 2.78
C PHE A 102 -9.10 -6.95 2.28
N GLY A 103 -8.69 -7.62 1.20
CA GLY A 103 -9.40 -8.78 0.65
C GLY A 103 -9.45 -9.95 1.62
N VAL A 104 -8.31 -10.32 2.22
CA VAL A 104 -8.25 -11.37 3.26
C VAL A 104 -9.10 -10.96 4.46
N TRP A 105 -8.94 -9.73 4.95
CA TRP A 105 -9.67 -9.21 6.11
C TRP A 105 -11.19 -9.27 5.89
N LYS A 106 -11.69 -8.76 4.76
CA LYS A 106 -13.12 -8.80 4.43
C LYS A 106 -13.64 -10.23 4.21
N LYS A 107 -12.82 -11.13 3.64
CA LYS A 107 -13.20 -12.54 3.44
C LYS A 107 -13.36 -13.27 4.78
N LYS A 108 -12.46 -13.03 5.73
CA LYS A 108 -12.47 -13.67 7.06
C LYS A 108 -13.63 -13.20 7.93
N TRP A 109 -13.94 -11.91 7.89
CA TRP A 109 -14.90 -11.31 8.79
C TRP A 109 -16.17 -10.91 8.04
N VAL A 110 -17.10 -11.87 7.91
CA VAL A 110 -18.38 -11.67 7.20
C VAL A 110 -19.19 -10.49 7.75
N ILE A 111 -19.04 -10.17 9.04
CA ILE A 111 -19.66 -9.00 9.70
C ILE A 111 -19.28 -7.66 9.03
N LEU A 112 -18.15 -7.59 8.32
CA LEU A 112 -17.73 -6.40 7.59
C LEU A 112 -18.42 -6.26 6.24
N ARG A 113 -18.91 -7.36 5.67
CA ARG A 113 -19.69 -7.36 4.42
C ARG A 113 -21.14 -6.97 4.71
N ASP A 114 -21.73 -7.62 5.72
CA ASP A 114 -23.14 -7.48 6.07
C ASP A 114 -23.25 -6.87 7.47
N MET A 115 -22.74 -5.64 7.65
CA MET A 115 -22.68 -5.01 8.97
C MET A 115 -24.09 -4.67 9.47
N PRO A 116 -24.55 -5.24 10.61
CA PRO A 116 -25.83 -4.88 11.19
C PRO A 116 -25.84 -3.39 11.56
N SER A 117 -27.03 -2.81 11.68
CA SER A 117 -27.22 -1.42 12.09
C SER A 117 -26.85 -1.23 13.57
N TYR A 118 -25.55 -1.16 13.82
CA TYR A 118 -24.98 -0.73 15.08
C TYR A 118 -24.77 0.78 15.07
N ARG A 119 -24.75 1.38 16.25
CA ARG A 119 -24.25 2.74 16.43
C ARG A 119 -22.83 2.86 15.85
N PHE A 120 -22.50 4.04 15.34
CA PHE A 120 -21.26 4.29 14.61
C PHE A 120 -19.99 3.99 15.43
N ASP A 121 -19.99 4.35 16.71
CA ASP A 121 -18.95 4.01 17.69
C ASP A 121 -18.68 2.50 17.76
N LYS A 122 -19.75 1.69 17.77
CA LYS A 122 -19.66 0.24 17.76
C LYS A 122 -19.19 -0.31 16.42
N GLN A 123 -19.57 0.29 15.30
CA GLN A 123 -19.03 -0.08 13.98
C GLN A 123 -17.51 0.14 13.91
N ILE A 124 -17.02 1.28 14.41
CA ILE A 124 -15.59 1.57 14.54
C ILE A 124 -14.89 0.51 15.40
N ALA A 125 -15.46 0.17 16.56
CA ALA A 125 -14.89 -0.85 17.44
C ALA A 125 -14.79 -2.23 16.77
N ILE A 126 -15.79 -2.61 15.96
CA ILE A 126 -15.76 -3.87 15.17
C ILE A 126 -14.62 -3.84 14.14
N VAL A 127 -14.44 -2.72 13.43
CA VAL A 127 -13.34 -2.56 12.46
C VAL A 127 -11.98 -2.72 13.15
N ILE A 128 -11.76 -2.03 14.26
CA ILE A 128 -10.49 -2.11 15.01
C ILE A 128 -10.27 -3.53 15.53
N ALA A 129 -11.28 -4.14 16.17
CA ALA A 129 -11.17 -5.48 16.73
C ALA A 129 -10.82 -6.53 15.67
N THR A 130 -11.50 -6.50 14.52
CA THR A 130 -11.25 -7.46 13.44
C THR A 130 -9.89 -7.27 12.77
N ILE A 131 -9.38 -6.03 12.67
CA ILE A 131 -8.01 -5.76 12.21
C ILE A 131 -6.98 -6.30 13.20
N CYS A 132 -7.18 -6.09 14.50
CA CYS A 132 -6.32 -6.64 15.54
C CYS A 132 -6.27 -8.18 15.46
N LEU A 133 -7.42 -8.83 15.29
CA LEU A 133 -7.51 -10.29 15.12
C LEU A 133 -6.85 -10.77 13.83
N HIS A 134 -7.05 -10.08 12.71
CA HIS A 134 -6.37 -10.36 11.43
C HIS A 134 -4.84 -10.36 11.61
N ASN A 135 -4.31 -9.30 12.23
CA ASN A 135 -2.88 -9.19 12.50
C ASN A 135 -2.38 -10.28 13.45
N PHE A 136 -3.15 -10.61 14.49
CA PHE A 136 -2.80 -11.66 15.44
C PHE A 136 -2.66 -13.02 14.75
N ILE A 137 -3.65 -13.40 13.93
CA ILE A 137 -3.66 -14.65 13.15
C ILE A 137 -2.46 -14.67 12.19
N ARG A 138 -2.20 -13.56 11.50
CA ARG A 138 -1.08 -13.48 10.54
C ARG A 138 0.29 -13.64 11.21
N ARG A 139 0.46 -13.08 12.40
CA ARG A 139 1.74 -13.11 13.14
C ARG A 139 1.99 -14.41 13.90
N HIS A 140 0.93 -15.15 14.24
CA HIS A 140 1.01 -16.39 15.00
C HIS A 140 0.36 -17.56 14.26
N PRO A 141 0.90 -17.96 13.09
CA PRO A 141 0.35 -19.06 12.33
C PRO A 141 0.57 -20.37 13.09
N SER A 142 -0.51 -20.99 13.57
CA SER A 142 -0.49 -22.36 14.11
C SER A 142 -0.66 -23.41 13.01
N ARG A 143 -1.14 -23.00 11.84
CA ARG A 143 -1.34 -23.81 10.63
C ARG A 143 -1.36 -22.90 9.40
N VAL A 144 -1.29 -23.49 8.21
CA VAL A 144 -1.49 -22.75 6.95
C VAL A 144 -2.87 -22.12 6.94
N ASP A 145 -2.91 -20.80 6.72
CA ASP A 145 -4.15 -20.06 6.59
C ASP A 145 -4.51 -19.92 5.11
N ILE A 146 -5.56 -20.62 4.70
CA ILE A 146 -5.99 -20.75 3.30
C ILE A 146 -6.32 -19.37 2.71
N ASP A 147 -6.95 -18.48 3.48
CA ASP A 147 -7.30 -17.15 2.95
C ASP A 147 -6.05 -16.33 2.67
N PHE A 148 -5.05 -16.33 3.57
CA PHE A 148 -3.79 -15.66 3.27
C PHE A 148 -3.09 -16.29 2.07
N SER A 149 -3.03 -17.63 1.99
CA SER A 149 -2.37 -18.34 0.89
C SER A 149 -3.02 -18.07 -0.48
N GLU A 150 -4.35 -18.04 -0.55
CA GLU A 150 -5.06 -17.70 -1.79
C GLU A 150 -4.68 -16.30 -2.29
N TYR A 151 -4.60 -15.32 -1.39
CA TYR A 151 -4.23 -13.96 -1.77
C TYR A 151 -2.73 -13.82 -2.05
N GLU A 152 -1.85 -14.62 -1.45
CA GLU A 152 -0.43 -14.69 -1.82
C GLU A 152 -0.20 -15.27 -3.22
N GLN A 153 -1.00 -16.24 -3.63
CA GLN A 153 -0.88 -16.85 -4.97
C GLN A 153 -1.28 -15.87 -6.07
N ARG A 154 -2.32 -15.06 -5.85
CA ARG A 154 -2.74 -13.99 -6.79
C ARG A 154 -1.62 -12.99 -7.12
N ASP A 155 -0.64 -12.83 -6.23
CA ASP A 155 0.54 -11.97 -6.42
C ASP A 155 1.57 -12.60 -7.36
N ARG A 156 1.82 -13.91 -7.24
CA ARG A 156 2.82 -14.63 -8.05
C ARG A 156 2.43 -14.72 -9.51
N ASP A 157 1.14 -14.81 -9.80
CA ASP A 157 0.62 -14.78 -11.17
C ASP A 157 0.77 -13.39 -11.83
N GLN A 158 1.08 -12.35 -11.05
CA GLN A 158 1.19 -10.95 -11.49
C GLN A 158 2.61 -10.37 -11.38
N CYS A 159 3.50 -10.97 -10.58
CA CYS A 159 4.80 -10.38 -10.21
C CYS A 159 5.97 -11.34 -10.45
N MET A 160 6.48 -11.39 -11.68
CA MET A 160 7.84 -11.87 -11.97
C MET A 160 8.75 -10.67 -12.28
N THR A 161 9.29 -10.05 -11.23
CA THR A 161 10.69 -9.55 -11.08
C THR A 161 10.76 -8.51 -9.96
N SER A 162 11.68 -8.69 -8.98
CA SER A 162 12.73 -7.71 -8.63
C SER A 162 13.41 -8.05 -7.29
N GLN A 163 14.75 -8.05 -7.30
CA GLN A 163 15.64 -8.26 -6.15
C GLN A 163 16.03 -6.93 -5.47
N ASN A 164 16.34 -7.01 -4.19
CA ASN A 164 16.57 -5.90 -3.24
C ASN A 164 17.97 -5.26 -3.37
N ARG A 165 18.06 -3.93 -3.24
CA ARG A 165 19.29 -3.26 -2.75
C ARG A 165 18.94 -1.98 -1.98
N GLN A 166 19.50 -1.84 -0.77
CA GLN A 166 19.30 -0.69 0.12
C GLN A 166 20.23 0.46 -0.26
N GLN A 167 19.72 1.69 -0.26
CA GLN A 167 20.53 2.91 -0.37
C GLN A 167 19.97 4.00 0.55
N THR A 168 20.85 4.58 1.36
CA THR A 168 20.59 5.55 2.44
C THR A 168 20.82 6.99 1.98
N CYS A 169 19.95 7.93 2.38
CA CYS A 169 20.19 9.40 2.30
C CYS A 169 19.43 10.20 3.40
N THR A 170 19.85 11.46 3.59
CA THR A 170 19.69 12.40 4.73
C THR A 170 18.78 13.63 4.46
N ASP A 171 18.25 14.27 5.52
CA ASP A 171 17.38 15.48 5.56
C ASP A 171 18.06 16.79 5.10
N THR A 172 17.42 17.89 4.63
CA THR A 172 16.10 18.53 4.94
C THR A 172 15.66 19.47 3.78
N ALA A 173 14.43 20.01 3.82
CA ALA A 173 13.78 20.99 2.91
C ALA A 173 13.45 20.51 1.47
N GLY A 174 14.29 19.68 0.86
CA GLY A 174 14.10 19.09 -0.48
C GLY A 174 13.20 17.85 -0.53
N GLY A 175 12.21 17.71 0.36
CA GLY A 175 11.47 16.45 0.52
C GLY A 175 10.74 15.95 -0.73
N VAL A 176 10.13 16.86 -1.50
CA VAL A 176 9.46 16.51 -2.77
C VAL A 176 10.49 16.16 -3.84
N GLU A 177 11.50 17.02 -4.01
CA GLU A 177 12.58 16.82 -4.98
C GLU A 177 13.36 15.53 -4.74
N GLU A 178 13.61 15.19 -3.47
CA GLU A 178 14.23 13.94 -3.04
C GLU A 178 13.39 12.74 -3.47
N MET A 179 12.08 12.75 -3.23
CA MET A 179 11.21 11.65 -3.65
C MET A 179 11.11 11.54 -5.18
N ILE A 180 11.16 12.67 -5.91
CA ILE A 180 11.22 12.68 -7.38
C ILE A 180 12.54 12.06 -7.87
N ALA A 181 13.66 12.48 -7.29
CA ALA A 181 14.99 11.96 -7.61
C ALA A 181 15.06 10.45 -7.33
N LEU A 182 14.62 10.03 -6.15
CA LEU A 182 14.53 8.62 -5.75
C LEU A 182 13.69 7.81 -6.74
N ARG A 183 12.50 8.32 -7.11
CA ARG A 183 11.64 7.66 -8.11
C ARG A 183 12.35 7.48 -9.44
N ASN A 184 13.00 8.54 -9.95
CA ASN A 184 13.73 8.50 -11.20
C ASN A 184 14.88 7.50 -11.16
N THR A 185 15.67 7.51 -10.07
CA THR A 185 16.77 6.55 -9.89
C THR A 185 16.28 5.11 -9.88
N ILE A 186 15.19 4.80 -9.17
CA ILE A 186 14.61 3.45 -9.16
C ILE A 186 14.10 3.08 -10.56
N ALA A 187 13.43 4.01 -11.26
CA ALA A 187 12.93 3.77 -12.60
C ALA A 187 14.05 3.44 -13.60
N ASP A 188 15.17 4.16 -13.52
CA ASP A 188 16.35 3.93 -14.37
C ASP A 188 16.97 2.56 -14.05
N GLN A 189 17.20 2.25 -12.76
CA GLN A 189 17.74 0.96 -12.32
C GLN A 189 16.87 -0.24 -12.75
N LEU A 190 15.54 -0.12 -12.65
CA LEU A 190 14.61 -1.16 -13.10
C LEU A 190 14.61 -1.34 -14.62
N CYS A 191 14.82 -0.25 -15.36
CA CYS A 191 14.90 -0.28 -16.83
C CYS A 191 16.21 -0.94 -17.29
N GLU A 192 17.33 -0.58 -16.67
CA GLU A 192 18.64 -1.19 -16.94
C GLU A 192 18.64 -2.69 -16.62
N ALA A 193 18.05 -3.09 -15.49
CA ALA A 193 17.98 -4.50 -15.09
C ALA A 193 17.11 -5.39 -16.02
N ARG A 194 16.32 -4.79 -16.91
CA ARG A 194 15.50 -5.50 -17.92
C ARG A 194 16.16 -5.58 -19.30
N SER A 195 17.25 -4.83 -19.50
CA SER A 195 18.01 -4.76 -20.77
C SER A 195 19.03 -5.88 -20.85
#